data_AF-A0A820RAA4-F1
#
_entry.id   AF-A0A820RAA4-F1
#
_cell.length_a   1.000
_cell.length_b   1.000
_cell.length_c   1.000
_cell.angle_alpha   90.00
_cell.angle_beta   90.00
_cell.angle_gamma   90.00
#
_symmetry.space_group_name_H-M   'P 1'
#
loop_
_entity.id
_entity.type
_entity.pdbx_description
1 polymer ?
#
loop_
_entity_poly.entity_id
_entity_poly.type
_entity_poly.pdbx_seq_one_letter_code
_entity_poly.pdbx_strand_id
1 'polypeptide(L)'
;ILLKFDHADSRVYFVLSGENDQTHTRLFSDPHRKIFQRGGINSFIIAVPKSLGLLNYIHIWHDNTGEGSSASWFLKYIIVRDLQTLDKSYFISQQWFAV
;
A
#
# COMPACT_ATOMS: atom_id res chain seq x y z
N ILE A 1 -6.95 1.86 -3.81
CA ILE A 1 -6.01 0.79 -3.38
C ILE A 1 -6.64 0.05 -2.19
N LEU A 2 -6.81 -1.26 -2.31
CA LEU A 2 -7.21 -2.16 -1.24
C LEU A 2 -6.00 -2.97 -0.83
N LEU A 3 -5.78 -3.12 0.46
CA LEU A 3 -4.59 -3.77 0.98
C LEU A 3 -4.96 -4.64 2.17
N LYS A 4 -4.34 -5.82 2.28
CA LYS A 4 -4.53 -6.71 3.44
C LYS A 4 -3.21 -6.89 4.19
N PHE A 5 -3.24 -6.54 5.48
CA PHE A 5 -2.06 -6.51 6.34
C PHE A 5 -2.30 -7.21 7.68
N ASP A 6 -1.21 -7.54 8.36
CA ASP A 6 -1.19 -7.68 9.81
C ASP A 6 -0.82 -6.35 10.51
N HIS A 7 -0.79 -6.36 11.84
CA HIS A 7 -0.61 -5.15 12.66
C HIS A 7 0.69 -4.41 12.30
N ALA A 8 0.65 -3.09 12.12
CA ALA A 8 1.84 -2.26 11.98
C ALA A 8 1.68 -0.93 12.71
N ASP A 9 2.62 -0.61 13.59
CA ASP A 9 2.74 0.71 14.24
C ASP A 9 3.69 1.65 13.48
N SER A 10 4.38 1.11 12.47
CA SER A 10 5.27 1.89 11.58
C SER A 10 4.47 2.67 10.53
N ARG A 11 5.04 3.76 10.02
CA ARG A 11 4.47 4.47 8.86
C ARG A 11 4.79 3.69 7.59
N VAL A 12 3.77 3.38 6.80
CA VAL A 12 3.92 2.59 5.56
C VAL A 12 3.82 3.49 4.34
N TYR A 13 4.87 3.47 3.54
CA TYR A 13 5.05 4.29 2.35
C TYR A 13 4.96 3.45 1.10
N PHE A 14 4.61 4.09 -0.01
CA PHE A 14 4.61 3.44 -1.31
C PHE A 14 4.90 4.39 -2.47
N VAL A 15 5.33 3.80 -3.58
CA VAL A 15 5.37 4.37 -4.93
C VAL A 15 4.64 3.40 -5.85
N LEU A 16 3.71 3.91 -6.65
CA LEU A 16 3.01 3.15 -7.67
C LEU A 16 3.55 3.53 -9.05
N SER A 17 4.00 2.54 -9.82
CA SER A 17 4.55 2.73 -11.17
C SER A 17 3.69 2.03 -12.21
N GLY A 18 3.49 2.70 -13.34
CA GLY A 18 2.91 2.14 -14.55
C GLY A 18 3.72 2.49 -15.79
N GLU A 19 3.20 2.16 -16.97
CA GLU A 19 3.86 2.38 -18.26
C GLU A 19 4.19 3.86 -18.54
N ASN A 20 3.34 4.78 -18.11
CA ASN A 20 3.45 6.19 -18.50
C ASN A 20 4.20 7.04 -17.47
N ASP A 21 4.14 6.68 -16.19
CA ASP A 21 4.72 7.46 -15.10
C ASP A 21 4.74 6.65 -13.78
N GLN A 22 5.25 7.26 -12.72
CA GLN A 22 5.15 6.79 -11.35
C GLN A 22 4.70 7.90 -10.40
N THR A 23 4.11 7.52 -9.28
CA THR A 23 3.83 8.49 -8.22
C THR A 23 5.10 8.90 -7.48
N HIS A 24 5.11 10.08 -6.88
CA HIS A 24 6.02 10.36 -5.77
C HIS A 24 5.76 9.42 -4.59
N THR A 25 6.69 9.41 -3.63
CA THR A 25 6.50 8.73 -2.34
C THR A 25 5.24 9.23 -1.66
N ARG A 26 4.37 8.28 -1.30
CA ARG A 26 3.11 8.55 -0.59
C ARG A 26 3.06 7.74 0.69
N LEU A 27 2.40 8.30 1.71
CA LEU A 27 2.12 7.64 2.97
C LEU A 27 0.70 7.08 2.93
N PHE A 28 0.51 5.84 3.37
CA PHE A 28 -0.82 5.37 3.73
C PHE A 28 -1.17 5.94 5.12
N SER A 29 -2.15 6.83 5.16
CA SER A 29 -2.67 7.43 6.39
C SER A 29 -4.18 7.58 6.32
N ASP A 30 -4.82 7.56 7.49
CA ASP A 30 -6.24 7.85 7.63
C ASP A 30 -6.46 8.54 8.99
N PRO A 31 -6.90 9.81 9.02
CA PRO A 31 -7.07 10.56 10.27
C PRO A 31 -8.29 10.12 11.08
N HIS A 32 -9.21 9.34 10.51
CA HIS A 32 -10.49 9.01 11.13
C HIS A 32 -10.57 7.57 11.65
N ARG A 33 -9.63 6.71 11.30
CA ARG A 33 -9.59 5.31 11.77
C ARG A 33 -8.17 4.82 11.97
N LYS A 34 -8.04 3.81 12.83
CA LYS A 34 -6.81 3.02 12.92
C LYS A 34 -6.67 2.18 11.65
N ILE A 35 -5.51 2.29 11.01
CA ILE A 35 -5.12 1.47 9.85
C ILE A 35 -4.13 0.40 10.28
N PHE A 36 -3.87 -0.57 9.40
CA PHE A 36 -2.93 -1.67 9.63
C PHE A 36 -3.16 -2.39 10.96
N GLN A 37 -4.42 -2.74 11.23
CA GLN A 37 -4.77 -3.59 12.36
C GLN A 37 -4.57 -5.06 11.96
N ARG A 38 -4.28 -5.94 12.92
CA ARG A 38 -4.04 -7.37 12.68
C ARG A 38 -5.19 -8.01 11.88
N GLY A 39 -4.85 -8.73 10.81
CA GLY A 39 -5.82 -9.33 9.88
C GLY A 39 -6.68 -8.34 9.09
N GLY A 40 -6.41 -7.04 9.21
CA GLY A 40 -7.21 -5.95 8.66
C GLY A 40 -7.08 -5.80 7.15
N ILE A 41 -8.14 -5.24 6.55
CA ILE A 41 -8.13 -4.76 5.18
C ILE A 41 -8.32 -3.24 5.21
N ASN A 42 -7.40 -2.51 4.57
CA ASN A 42 -7.47 -1.06 4.48
C ASN A 42 -7.65 -0.64 3.01
N SER A 43 -8.59 0.28 2.81
CA SER A 43 -8.94 0.84 1.51
C SER A 43 -8.57 2.32 1.49
N PHE A 44 -7.89 2.76 0.45
CA PHE A 44 -7.47 4.15 0.26
C PHE A 44 -7.84 4.64 -1.14
N ILE A 45 -8.20 5.92 -1.26
CA ILE A 45 -8.36 6.62 -2.54
C ILE A 45 -7.17 7.56 -2.69
N ILE A 46 -6.52 7.52 -3.85
CA ILE A 46 -5.35 8.34 -4.16
C ILE A 46 -5.59 9.03 -5.48
N ALA A 47 -5.37 10.35 -5.51
CA ALA A 47 -5.39 11.13 -6.74
C ALA A 47 -3.99 11.17 -7.38
N VAL A 48 -3.96 10.91 -8.68
CA VAL A 48 -2.78 11.06 -9.54
C VAL A 48 -3.06 12.16 -10.57
N PRO A 49 -2.08 13.03 -10.88
CA PRO A 49 -2.30 14.16 -11.78
C PRO A 49 -2.51 13.75 -13.24
N LYS A 50 -2.00 12.57 -13.63
CA LYS A 50 -2.11 11.97 -14.96
C LYS A 50 -2.27 10.45 -14.81
N SER A 51 -2.82 9.80 -15.84
CA SER A 51 -2.91 8.34 -15.88
C SER A 51 -1.51 7.72 -15.83
N LEU A 52 -1.35 6.64 -15.04
CA LEU A 52 -0.11 5.88 -14.97
C LEU A 52 0.00 4.82 -16.08
N GLY A 53 -1.05 4.62 -16.89
CA GLY A 53 -1.13 3.51 -17.86
C GLY A 53 -1.34 2.17 -17.16
N LEU A 54 -0.95 1.06 -17.80
CA LEU A 54 -0.97 -0.24 -17.15
C LEU A 54 0.04 -0.26 -15.99
N LEU A 55 -0.40 -0.73 -14.83
CA LEU A 55 0.43 -0.73 -13.62
C LEU A 55 1.43 -1.89 -13.65
N ASN A 56 2.69 -1.58 -13.39
CA ASN A 56 3.82 -2.52 -13.49
C ASN A 56 4.18 -3.10 -12.12
N TYR A 57 4.44 -2.23 -11.15
CA TYR A 57 4.82 -2.61 -9.80
C TYR A 57 4.42 -1.55 -8.77
N ILE A 58 4.37 -1.98 -7.52
CA ILE A 58 4.28 -1.12 -6.35
C ILE A 58 5.50 -1.36 -5.47
N HIS A 59 6.26 -0.30 -5.22
CA HIS A 59 7.29 -0.32 -4.20
C HIS A 59 6.64 0.08 -2.88
N ILE A 60 6.72 -0.77 -1.86
CA ILE A 60 6.14 -0.54 -0.53
C ILE A 60 7.20 -0.79 0.54
N TRP A 61 7.26 0.08 1.53
CA TRP A 61 8.22 -0.02 2.64
C TRP A 61 7.68 0.68 3.89
N HIS A 62 8.42 0.61 4.98
CA HIS A 62 8.10 1.24 6.25
C HIS A 62 9.33 1.94 6.83
N ASP A 63 9.13 2.80 7.81
CA ASP A 63 10.21 3.57 8.46
C ASP A 63 10.72 2.98 9.77
N ASN A 64 10.31 1.74 10.11
CA ASN A 64 10.74 1.03 11.32
C ASN A 64 10.44 1.76 12.65
N THR A 65 9.49 2.70 12.68
CA THR A 65 9.16 3.41 13.94
C THR A 65 8.32 2.59 14.91
N GLY A 66 7.77 1.45 14.49
CA GLY A 66 7.04 0.54 15.37
C GLY A 66 7.97 -0.16 16.38
N GLU A 67 7.47 -0.42 17.59
CA GLU A 67 8.25 -1.07 18.64
C GLU A 67 7.99 -2.60 18.69
N GLY A 68 9.04 -3.36 19.05
CA GLY A 68 8.94 -4.80 19.29
C GLY A 68 8.33 -5.58 18.12
N SER A 69 7.34 -6.43 18.41
CA SER A 69 6.65 -7.24 17.39
C SER A 69 5.84 -6.42 16.38
N SER A 70 5.57 -5.14 16.65
CA SER A 70 4.88 -4.24 15.71
C SER A 70 5.81 -3.60 14.67
N ALA A 71 7.12 -3.84 14.76
CA ALA A 71 8.10 -3.40 13.76
C ALA A 71 8.04 -4.25 12.47
N SER A 72 7.58 -5.50 12.58
CA SER A 72 7.42 -6.41 11.44
C SER A 72 5.97 -6.49 11.02
N TRP A 73 5.71 -6.59 9.71
CA TRP A 73 4.36 -6.65 9.17
C TRP A 73 4.26 -7.65 8.02
N PHE A 74 3.11 -8.33 7.94
CA PHE A 74 2.82 -9.26 6.86
C PHE A 74 1.96 -8.58 5.80
N LEU A 75 2.40 -8.60 4.55
CA LEU A 75 1.61 -8.16 3.41
C LEU A 75 1.07 -9.34 2.65
N LYS A 76 -0.25 -9.50 2.60
CA LYS A 76 -0.84 -10.57 1.78
C LYS A 76 -0.91 -10.16 0.31
N TYR A 77 -1.59 -9.06 0.02
CA TYR A 77 -1.81 -8.54 -1.33
C TYR A 77 -2.19 -7.07 -1.33
N ILE A 78 -2.02 -6.45 -2.49
CA ILE A 78 -2.49 -5.13 -2.85
C ILE A 78 -3.35 -5.24 -4.11
N ILE A 79 -4.52 -4.61 -4.11
CA ILE A 79 -5.39 -4.47 -5.28
C ILE A 79 -5.52 -2.99 -5.59
N VAL A 80 -5.09 -2.58 -6.78
CA VAL A 80 -5.30 -1.23 -7.27
C VAL A 80 -6.45 -1.27 -8.27
N ARG A 81 -7.42 -0.38 -8.10
CA ARG A 81 -8.50 -0.19 -9.06
C ARG A 81 -8.42 1.21 -9.62
N ASP A 82 -8.32 1.33 -10.93
CA ASP A 82 -8.49 2.61 -11.61
C ASP A 82 -9.99 2.95 -11.62
N LEU A 83 -10.36 4.14 -11.15
CA LEU A 83 -11.78 4.54 -11.05
C LEU A 83 -12.33 5.10 -12.37
N GLN A 84 -11.47 5.46 -13.33
CA GLN A 84 -11.85 5.94 -14.65
C GLN A 84 -12.07 4.78 -15.60
N THR A 85 -11.15 3.80 -15.63
CA THR A 85 -11.25 2.64 -16.54
C THR A 85 -11.93 1.43 -15.90
N LEU A 86 -12.02 1.40 -14.57
CA LEU A 86 -12.50 0.28 -13.76
C LEU A 86 -11.58 -0.94 -13.72
N ASP A 87 -10.41 -0.86 -14.34
CA ASP A 87 -9.40 -1.91 -14.36
C ASP A 87 -8.87 -2.22 -12.96
N LYS A 88 -8.47 -3.47 -12.75
CA LYS A 88 -7.90 -3.95 -11.49
C LYS A 88 -6.54 -4.58 -11.72
N SER A 89 -5.55 -4.11 -10.98
CA SER A 89 -4.22 -4.72 -10.89
C SER A 89 -4.04 -5.37 -9.53
N TYR A 90 -3.46 -6.58 -9.53
CA TYR A 90 -3.24 -7.39 -8.34
C TYR A 90 -1.74 -7.55 -8.11
N PHE A 91 -1.25 -7.12 -6.95
CA PHE A 91 0.12 -7.32 -6.52
C PHE A 91 0.11 -8.26 -5.32
N ILE A 92 0.56 -9.50 -5.53
CA ILE A 92 0.60 -10.55 -4.52
C ILE A 92 1.98 -10.57 -3.90
N SER A 93 2.05 -10.55 -2.56
CA SER A 93 3.32 -10.53 -1.84
C SER A 93 3.47 -11.77 -0.95
N GLN A 94 2.54 -11.96 0.00
CA GLN A 94 2.53 -13.08 0.95
C GLN A 94 3.83 -13.24 1.73
N GLN A 95 4.44 -12.13 2.14
CA GLN A 95 5.71 -12.13 2.87
C GLN A 95 5.70 -11.18 4.06
N TRP A 96 6.59 -11.47 5.01
CA TRP A 96 6.91 -10.56 6.11
C TRP A 96 7.93 -9.53 5.62
N PHE A 97 7.63 -8.27 5.92
CA PHE A 97 8.57 -7.18 5.87
C PHE A 97 9.03 -6.95 7.31
N ALA A 98 10.25 -7.38 7.59
CA ALA A 98 10.90 -7.26 8.88
C ALA A 98 12.11 -6.32 8.76
N VAL A 99 12.58 -5.85 9.92
CA VAL A 99 13.74 -4.95 10.06
C VAL A 99 15.02 -5.65 9.63
#